data_AF-A0AAV9FR65-F1
#
_entry.id   AF-A0AAV9FR65-F1
#
_cell.length_a   1.000
_cell.length_b   1.000
_cell.length_c   1.000
_cell.angle_alpha   90.00
_cell.angle_beta   90.00
_cell.angle_gamma   90.00
#
_symmetry.space_group_name_H-M   'P 1'
#
loop_
_entity.id
_entity.type
_entity.pdbx_description
1 polymer ?
#
loop_
_entity_poly.entity_id
_entity_poly.type
_entity_poly.pdbx_seq_one_letter_code
_entity_poly.pdbx_strand_id
1 'polypeptide(L)'
;MKQIKLFLILSFLLLIMIGCKKEEKKQEAQILGNRYANFDQWIYKVPGSDKKEDQVSLVYGMEEVTGLENIEAEVTTKKGTSTVTYIKVKTVENKEGFAPAKNFSENVYFVLNDADDAFVKPTITANTKGKLKRGMYCLEQEVIQEFSKVTCYDSILTEDKLNNYYDVWIKTISTSLSKDPLLGETVKLLKKSSQELAKYNSVSDEEKNKILQVATESLKKAAAKQDEFNTDINTLAGKFGIILQ
;
A
#
# COMPACT_ATOMS: atom_id res chain seq x y z
N MET A 1 -58.18 31.54 -39.09
CA MET A 1 -56.92 32.16 -38.62
C MET A 1 -56.62 32.05 -37.11
N LYS A 2 -57.56 31.66 -36.23
CA LYS A 2 -57.27 31.50 -34.78
C LYS A 2 -56.69 30.12 -34.38
N GLN A 3 -56.99 29.06 -35.11
CA GLN A 3 -56.51 27.71 -34.76
C GLN A 3 -55.06 27.40 -35.20
N ILE A 4 -54.58 28.05 -36.28
CA ILE A 4 -53.18 27.89 -36.75
C ILE A 4 -52.19 28.52 -35.75
N LYS A 5 -52.58 29.59 -35.05
CA LYS A 5 -51.76 30.20 -34.00
C LYS A 5 -51.65 29.33 -32.74
N LEU A 6 -52.68 28.53 -32.43
CA LEU A 6 -52.66 27.63 -31.28
C LEU A 6 -51.75 26.43 -31.52
N PHE A 7 -51.72 25.91 -32.76
CA PHE A 7 -50.86 24.78 -33.14
C PHE A 7 -49.37 25.15 -33.18
N LEU A 8 -49.05 26.38 -33.60
CA LEU A 8 -47.67 26.90 -33.61
C LEU A 8 -47.11 27.21 -32.22
N ILE A 9 -47.96 27.59 -31.26
CA ILE A 9 -47.53 27.79 -29.87
C ILE A 9 -47.33 26.44 -29.17
N LEU A 10 -48.16 25.44 -29.48
CA LEU A 10 -48.05 24.10 -28.90
C LEU A 10 -46.84 23.32 -29.44
N SER A 11 -46.49 23.48 -30.73
CA SER A 11 -45.29 22.86 -31.31
C SER A 11 -43.99 23.52 -30.84
N PHE A 12 -44.02 24.83 -30.52
CA PHE A 12 -42.85 25.53 -29.97
C PHE A 12 -42.60 25.17 -28.50
N LEU A 13 -43.65 24.89 -27.70
CA LEU A 13 -43.49 24.42 -26.32
C LEU A 13 -42.94 22.98 -26.22
N LEU A 14 -43.24 22.11 -27.19
CA LEU A 14 -42.73 20.74 -27.19
C LEU A 14 -41.23 20.65 -27.57
N LEU A 15 -40.71 21.60 -28.35
CA LEU A 15 -39.30 21.64 -28.75
C LEU A 15 -38.34 22.05 -27.62
N ILE A 16 -38.84 22.73 -26.58
CA ILE A 16 -38.01 23.17 -25.43
C ILE A 16 -37.81 22.03 -24.41
N MET A 17 -38.64 20.98 -24.45
CA MET A 17 -38.59 19.86 -23.49
C MET A 17 -37.64 18.71 -23.90
N ILE A 18 -37.04 18.76 -25.10
CA ILE A 18 -36.09 17.72 -25.58
C ILE A 18 -34.62 18.12 -25.30
N GLY A 19 -34.38 19.37 -24.85
CA GLY A 19 -33.04 19.95 -24.69
C GLY A 19 -32.46 19.94 -23.29
N CYS A 20 -32.92 19.08 -22.38
CA CYS A 20 -32.30 18.93 -21.06
C CYS A 20 -31.88 17.47 -20.88
N LYS A 21 -30.77 17.09 -21.52
CA LYS A 21 -29.95 16.02 -20.95
C LYS A 21 -29.62 16.50 -19.54
N LYS A 22 -30.26 15.89 -18.53
CA LYS A 22 -29.73 15.88 -17.18
C LYS A 22 -28.29 15.42 -17.35
N GLU A 23 -27.34 16.35 -17.27
CA GLU A 23 -26.00 15.99 -16.83
C GLU A 23 -26.24 15.31 -15.49
N GLU A 24 -26.12 13.98 -15.47
CA GLU A 24 -25.83 13.30 -14.22
C GLU A 24 -24.66 14.06 -13.63
N LYS A 25 -24.93 14.82 -12.57
CA LYS A 25 -23.86 15.37 -11.74
C LYS A 25 -22.97 14.18 -11.45
N LYS A 26 -21.78 14.14 -12.07
CA LYS A 26 -20.71 13.26 -11.62
C LYS A 26 -20.68 13.44 -10.12
N GLN A 27 -20.95 12.36 -9.40
CA GLN A 27 -20.84 12.30 -7.97
C GLN A 27 -19.51 12.98 -7.62
N GLU A 28 -19.56 14.11 -6.92
CA GLU A 28 -18.34 14.86 -6.60
C GLU A 28 -17.41 13.88 -5.91
N ALA A 29 -16.23 13.66 -6.50
CA ALA A 29 -15.29 12.66 -6.04
C ALA A 29 -14.95 12.97 -4.58
N GLN A 30 -15.44 12.13 -3.67
CA GLN A 30 -15.11 12.25 -2.27
C GLN A 30 -13.66 11.78 -2.12
N ILE A 31 -12.75 12.73 -1.89
CA ILE A 31 -11.35 12.42 -1.58
C ILE A 31 -11.33 11.39 -0.45
N LEU A 32 -10.86 10.19 -0.77
CA LEU A 32 -10.82 9.04 0.15
C LEU A 32 -9.69 9.19 1.17
N GLY A 33 -8.76 10.13 0.94
CA GLY A 33 -7.63 10.47 1.81
C GLY A 33 -6.35 9.77 1.39
N ASN A 34 -5.37 9.77 2.28
CA ASN A 34 -4.07 9.13 2.04
C ASN A 34 -4.22 7.61 1.99
N ARG A 35 -3.46 6.99 1.09
CA ARG A 35 -3.38 5.56 0.89
C ARG A 35 -1.93 5.17 0.67
N TYR A 36 -1.56 3.97 1.09
CA TYR A 36 -0.23 3.42 0.94
C TYR A 36 -0.28 2.17 0.09
N ALA A 37 0.54 2.09 -0.95
CA ALA A 37 0.57 0.89 -1.78
C ALA A 37 1.07 -0.32 -0.98
N ASN A 38 0.48 -1.50 -1.16
CA ASN A 38 0.90 -2.70 -0.43
C ASN A 38 2.17 -3.33 -0.99
N PHE A 39 2.44 -3.07 -2.27
CA PHE A 39 3.58 -3.57 -3.05
C PHE A 39 3.74 -2.70 -4.31
N ASP A 40 4.85 -2.88 -5.01
CA ASP A 40 5.12 -2.18 -6.27
C ASP A 40 4.08 -2.55 -7.33
N GLN A 41 3.39 -1.55 -7.87
CA GLN A 41 2.33 -1.77 -8.85
C GLN A 41 2.22 -0.60 -9.83
N TRP A 42 1.81 -0.90 -11.06
CA TRP A 42 1.43 0.14 -12.02
C TRP A 42 0.03 0.67 -11.69
N ILE A 43 -0.15 1.97 -11.88
CA ILE A 43 -1.47 2.59 -12.00
C ILE A 43 -1.76 2.84 -13.47
N TYR A 44 -3.02 2.68 -13.86
CA TYR A 44 -3.44 2.65 -15.27
C TYR A 44 -4.42 3.77 -15.61
N LYS A 45 -4.47 4.19 -16.88
CA LYS A 45 -5.44 5.19 -17.36
C LYS A 45 -6.89 4.72 -17.24
N VAL A 46 -7.09 3.41 -17.37
CA VAL A 46 -8.41 2.76 -17.40
C VAL A 46 -8.48 1.70 -16.29
N PRO A 47 -9.54 1.67 -15.47
CA PRO A 47 -9.71 0.62 -14.47
C PRO A 47 -9.80 -0.75 -15.14
N GLY A 48 -9.07 -1.72 -14.61
CA GLY A 48 -9.03 -3.08 -15.16
C GLY A 48 -8.10 -3.31 -16.35
N SER A 49 -7.40 -2.27 -16.84
CA SER A 49 -6.40 -2.48 -17.89
C SER A 49 -5.13 -3.14 -17.35
N ASP A 50 -4.58 -4.06 -18.13
CA ASP A 50 -3.25 -4.65 -17.97
C ASP A 50 -2.30 -4.28 -19.13
N LYS A 51 -2.76 -3.42 -20.05
CA LYS A 51 -2.04 -3.03 -21.25
C LYS A 51 -0.89 -2.07 -20.92
N LYS A 52 0.22 -2.23 -21.64
CA LYS A 52 1.43 -1.41 -21.42
C LYS A 52 1.20 0.07 -21.76
N GLU A 53 0.45 0.35 -22.82
CA GLU A 53 0.09 1.71 -23.27
C GLU A 53 -0.82 2.47 -22.29
N ASP A 54 -1.49 1.74 -21.39
CA ASP A 54 -2.36 2.30 -20.36
C ASP A 54 -1.61 2.55 -19.05
N GLN A 55 -0.36 2.10 -18.91
CA GLN A 55 0.47 2.37 -17.73
C GLN A 55 0.75 3.87 -17.61
N VAL A 56 0.49 4.43 -16.42
CA VAL A 56 0.71 5.85 -16.11
C VAL A 56 1.97 6.05 -15.29
N SER A 57 2.06 5.36 -14.15
CA SER A 57 3.21 5.43 -13.24
C SER A 57 3.37 4.13 -12.48
N LEU A 58 4.62 3.81 -12.13
CA LEU A 58 4.91 2.80 -11.11
C LEU A 58 4.74 3.48 -9.75
N VAL A 59 3.99 2.86 -8.85
CA VAL A 59 3.85 3.26 -7.45
C VAL A 59 4.54 2.18 -6.63
N TYR A 60 5.53 2.56 -5.83
CA TYR A 60 6.29 1.60 -5.03
C TYR A 60 5.52 1.22 -3.75
N GLY A 61 5.72 0.01 -3.23
CA GLY A 61 5.08 -0.41 -1.97
C GLY A 61 5.39 0.59 -0.85
N MET A 62 4.47 0.83 0.08
CA MET A 62 4.48 1.88 1.12
C MET A 62 4.65 3.32 0.62
N GLU A 63 4.62 3.57 -0.70
CA GLU A 63 4.51 4.95 -1.21
C GLU A 63 3.12 5.51 -0.91
N GLU A 64 3.10 6.75 -0.41
CA GLU A 64 1.87 7.49 -0.15
C GLU A 64 1.29 8.03 -1.47
N VAL A 65 0.00 7.79 -1.67
CA VAL A 65 -0.80 8.35 -2.74
C VAL A 65 -2.09 8.93 -2.17
N THR A 66 -2.70 9.87 -2.87
CA THR A 66 -4.04 10.36 -2.52
C THR A 66 -5.09 9.52 -3.22
N GLY A 67 -5.94 8.84 -2.47
CA GLY A 67 -7.15 8.19 -2.98
C GLY A 67 -8.23 9.23 -3.31
N LEU A 68 -8.77 9.16 -4.52
CA LEU A 68 -9.73 10.15 -5.03
C LEU A 68 -11.16 9.61 -5.07
N GLU A 69 -11.37 8.41 -5.60
CA GLU A 69 -12.68 7.78 -5.72
C GLU A 69 -12.55 6.27 -5.92
N ASN A 70 -13.60 5.52 -5.59
CA ASN A 70 -13.72 4.10 -5.92
C ASN A 70 -14.65 3.92 -7.12
N ILE A 71 -14.28 3.01 -8.03
CA ILE A 71 -15.05 2.64 -9.21
C ILE A 71 -15.13 1.12 -9.30
N GLU A 72 -16.32 0.58 -9.48
CA GLU A 72 -16.51 -0.82 -9.79
C GLU A 72 -16.28 -1.06 -11.28
N ALA A 73 -15.47 -2.06 -11.62
CA ALA A 73 -15.26 -2.49 -13.00
C ALA A 73 -15.40 -4.00 -13.13
N GLU A 74 -16.02 -4.46 -14.21
CA GLU A 74 -16.07 -5.87 -14.55
C GLU A 74 -14.74 -6.31 -15.17
N VAL A 75 -14.16 -7.36 -14.59
CA VAL A 75 -12.94 -7.98 -15.08
C VAL A 75 -13.27 -9.38 -15.53
N THR A 76 -13.10 -9.64 -16.83
CA THR A 76 -13.27 -10.98 -17.39
C THR A 76 -11.93 -11.71 -17.37
N THR A 77 -11.87 -12.79 -16.61
CA THR A 77 -10.71 -13.69 -16.56
C THR A 77 -11.06 -15.05 -17.14
N LYS A 78 -10.06 -15.93 -17.30
CA LYS A 78 -10.28 -17.35 -17.66
C LYS A 78 -11.22 -18.09 -16.68
N LYS A 79 -11.43 -17.56 -15.47
CA LYS A 79 -12.29 -18.14 -14.42
C LYS A 79 -13.70 -17.55 -14.39
N GLY A 80 -14.02 -16.62 -15.30
CA GLY A 80 -15.29 -15.91 -15.35
C GLY A 80 -15.15 -14.40 -15.15
N THR A 81 -16.29 -13.71 -15.22
CA THR A 81 -16.41 -12.28 -14.99
C THR A 81 -16.65 -12.01 -13.51
N SER A 82 -15.86 -11.10 -12.93
CA SER A 82 -16.02 -10.65 -11.55
C SER A 82 -15.98 -9.13 -11.50
N THR A 83 -16.81 -8.55 -10.64
CA THR A 83 -16.73 -7.13 -10.31
C THR A 83 -15.59 -6.89 -9.33
N VAL A 84 -14.72 -5.94 -9.64
CA VAL A 84 -13.57 -5.55 -8.83
C VAL A 84 -13.64 -4.04 -8.56
N THR A 85 -13.49 -3.66 -7.29
CA THR A 85 -13.35 -2.27 -6.88
C THR A 85 -11.95 -1.76 -7.21
N TYR A 86 -11.87 -0.74 -8.04
CA TYR A 86 -10.68 0.04 -8.33
C TYR A 86 -10.71 1.35 -7.55
N ILE A 87 -9.54 1.82 -7.14
CA ILE A 87 -9.36 3.15 -6.60
C ILE A 87 -8.64 4.01 -7.64
N LYS A 88 -9.16 5.22 -7.86
CA LYS A 88 -8.41 6.28 -8.55
C LYS A 88 -7.46 6.91 -7.55
N VAL A 89 -6.18 6.95 -7.88
CA VAL A 89 -5.15 7.55 -7.02
C VAL A 89 -4.41 8.65 -7.74
N LYS A 90 -3.83 9.56 -6.96
CA LYS A 90 -2.93 10.61 -7.41
C LYS A 90 -1.58 10.46 -6.70
N THR A 91 -0.50 10.33 -7.45
CA THR A 91 0.86 10.24 -6.90
C THR A 91 1.35 11.61 -6.42
N VAL A 92 2.46 11.60 -5.67
CA VAL A 92 3.16 12.84 -5.26
C VAL A 92 3.65 13.67 -6.45
N GLU A 93 3.90 13.01 -7.59
CA GLU A 93 4.23 13.66 -8.87
C GLU A 93 3.01 14.18 -9.63
N ASN A 94 1.82 14.18 -9.01
CA ASN A 94 0.54 14.59 -9.60
C ASN A 94 0.07 13.72 -10.78
N LYS A 95 0.54 12.47 -10.91
CA LYS A 95 0.03 11.53 -11.92
C LYS A 95 -1.20 10.81 -11.37
N GLU A 96 -2.26 10.72 -12.17
CA GLU A 96 -3.50 10.05 -11.78
C GLU A 96 -3.72 8.76 -12.56
N GLY A 97 -4.20 7.72 -11.88
CA GLY A 97 -4.50 6.43 -12.48
C GLY A 97 -5.26 5.51 -11.55
N PHE A 98 -5.61 4.33 -12.06
CA PHE A 98 -6.42 3.33 -11.39
C PHE A 98 -5.60 2.10 -11.03
N ALA A 99 -5.87 1.53 -9.86
CA ALA A 99 -5.41 0.22 -9.45
C ALA A 99 -6.44 -0.43 -8.51
N PRO A 100 -6.41 -1.76 -8.30
CA PRO A 100 -7.36 -2.41 -7.39
C PRO A 100 -7.30 -1.81 -5.98
N ALA A 101 -8.45 -1.47 -5.39
CA ALA A 101 -8.52 -0.81 -4.08
C ALA A 101 -7.85 -1.64 -2.98
N LYS A 102 -7.99 -2.97 -3.03
CA LYS A 102 -7.33 -3.92 -2.11
C LYS A 102 -5.80 -3.89 -2.10
N ASN A 103 -5.19 -3.26 -3.11
CA ASN A 103 -3.73 -3.12 -3.18
C ASN A 103 -3.22 -1.90 -2.40
N PHE A 104 -4.10 -1.18 -1.71
CA PHE A 104 -3.75 -0.05 -0.87
C PHE A 104 -4.28 -0.24 0.55
N SER A 105 -3.51 0.25 1.51
CA SER A 105 -3.87 0.36 2.91
C SER A 105 -4.12 1.83 3.27
N GLU A 106 -5.00 2.10 4.23
CA GLU A 106 -5.17 3.46 4.75
C GLU A 106 -4.03 3.84 5.70
N ASN A 107 -3.46 2.86 6.39
CA ASN A 107 -2.34 3.04 7.30
C ASN A 107 -1.26 1.97 7.08
N VAL A 108 -0.02 2.37 7.34
CA VAL A 108 1.12 1.47 7.56
C VAL A 108 1.59 1.70 8.99
N TYR A 109 1.71 0.62 9.76
CA TYR A 109 2.21 0.67 11.13
C TYR A 109 3.65 0.14 11.16
N PHE A 110 4.59 0.97 11.61
CA PHE A 110 5.98 0.61 11.83
C PHE A 110 6.19 0.24 13.30
N VAL A 111 6.67 -0.97 13.55
CA VAL A 111 6.86 -1.47 14.91
C VAL A 111 8.20 -0.96 15.44
N LEU A 112 8.13 -0.15 16.49
CA LEU A 112 9.29 0.43 17.15
C LEU A 112 9.80 -0.44 18.30
N ASN A 113 8.99 -1.31 18.89
CA ASN A 113 9.40 -2.13 20.04
C ASN A 113 8.63 -3.45 20.09
N ASP A 114 9.23 -4.46 20.72
CA ASP A 114 8.68 -5.82 20.87
C ASP A 114 7.63 -5.90 22.01
N ALA A 115 6.71 -4.94 22.08
CA ALA A 115 5.75 -4.83 23.18
C ALA A 115 4.40 -5.48 22.84
N ASP A 116 3.88 -5.16 21.64
CA ASP A 116 2.50 -5.43 21.25
C ASP A 116 2.28 -6.87 20.80
N ASP A 117 1.14 -7.44 21.15
CA ASP A 117 0.75 -8.78 20.73
C ASP A 117 0.01 -8.77 19.38
N ALA A 118 0.24 -9.82 18.59
CA ALA A 118 -0.49 -10.09 17.36
C ALA A 118 -1.65 -11.06 17.64
N PHE A 119 -2.86 -10.54 17.81
CA PHE A 119 -4.04 -11.32 18.21
C PHE A 119 -4.67 -12.06 17.03
N VAL A 120 -5.31 -13.21 17.30
CA VAL A 120 -6.09 -13.94 16.28
C VAL A 120 -7.49 -13.36 16.05
N LYS A 121 -7.98 -12.49 16.95
CA LYS A 121 -9.28 -11.81 16.91
C LYS A 121 -9.12 -10.37 17.45
N PRO A 122 -10.04 -9.43 17.15
CA PRO A 122 -9.96 -8.03 17.59
C PRO A 122 -10.33 -7.87 19.08
N THR A 123 -9.58 -8.52 19.97
CA THR A 123 -9.77 -8.41 21.43
C THR A 123 -8.52 -8.82 22.19
N ILE A 124 -8.22 -8.13 23.29
CA ILE A 124 -7.04 -8.37 24.12
C ILE A 124 -7.06 -9.74 24.84
N THR A 125 -8.22 -10.40 24.92
CA THR A 125 -8.35 -11.72 25.56
C THR A 125 -8.23 -12.87 24.56
N ALA A 126 -7.98 -12.57 23.29
CA ALA A 126 -7.80 -13.61 22.27
C ALA A 126 -6.41 -14.25 22.39
N ASN A 127 -6.28 -15.47 21.88
CA ASN A 127 -4.97 -16.08 21.66
C ASN A 127 -4.11 -15.19 20.74
N THR A 128 -2.79 -15.27 20.92
CA THR A 128 -1.83 -14.49 20.13
C THR A 128 -1.02 -15.42 19.21
N LYS A 129 -0.56 -14.89 18.08
CA LYS A 129 0.45 -15.54 17.21
C LYS A 129 1.89 -15.20 17.65
N GLY A 130 2.04 -14.51 18.78
CA GLY A 130 3.30 -13.97 19.29
C GLY A 130 3.25 -12.44 19.40
N LYS A 131 4.44 -11.86 19.64
CA LYS A 131 4.64 -10.41 19.73
C LYS A 131 5.10 -9.86 18.38
N LEU A 132 4.61 -8.66 18.05
CA LEU A 132 5.19 -7.87 16.99
C LEU A 132 6.67 -7.63 17.29
N LYS A 133 7.51 -7.67 16.26
CA LYS A 133 8.95 -7.44 16.39
C LYS A 133 9.31 -6.08 15.85
N ARG A 134 10.24 -5.41 16.52
CA ARG A 134 10.82 -4.16 16.08
C ARG A 134 11.35 -4.28 14.65
N GLY A 135 11.04 -3.28 13.84
CA GLY A 135 11.36 -3.26 12.40
C GLY A 135 10.34 -3.97 11.53
N MET A 136 9.30 -4.60 12.09
CA MET A 136 8.15 -5.01 11.28
C MET A 136 7.43 -3.79 10.73
N TYR A 137 6.90 -3.91 9.52
CA TYR A 137 5.84 -3.03 9.03
C TYR A 137 4.56 -3.83 8.81
N CYS A 138 3.44 -3.25 9.18
CA CYS A 138 2.11 -3.86 9.12
C CYS A 138 1.20 -3.03 8.20
N LEU A 139 0.67 -3.69 7.17
CA LEU A 139 -0.25 -3.10 6.20
C LEU A 139 -1.69 -3.32 6.67
N GLU A 140 -2.44 -2.23 6.83
CA GLU A 140 -3.84 -2.26 7.27
C GLU A 140 -4.78 -2.83 6.21
N GLN A 141 -5.65 -3.73 6.63
CA GLN A 141 -6.66 -4.36 5.77
C GLN A 141 -8.08 -3.98 6.19
N GLU A 142 -8.31 -3.85 7.50
CA GLU A 142 -9.63 -3.62 8.08
C GLU A 142 -9.45 -2.99 9.48
N VAL A 143 -10.41 -2.19 9.91
CA VAL A 143 -10.42 -1.60 11.26
C VAL A 143 -11.72 -1.97 11.97
N ILE A 144 -11.60 -2.48 13.20
CA ILE A 144 -12.71 -2.72 14.12
C ILE A 144 -12.36 -2.06 15.45
N GLN A 145 -13.04 -0.96 15.78
CA GLN A 145 -12.79 -0.17 17.00
C GLN A 145 -11.30 0.21 17.12
N GLU A 146 -10.62 -0.20 18.20
CA GLU A 146 -9.20 0.07 18.44
C GLU A 146 -8.24 -0.96 17.83
N PHE A 147 -8.77 -1.93 17.07
CA PHE A 147 -7.98 -2.97 16.43
C PHE A 147 -7.94 -2.80 14.92
N SER A 148 -6.76 -2.97 14.33
CA SER A 148 -6.61 -3.12 12.89
C SER A 148 -6.23 -4.55 12.55
N LYS A 149 -6.92 -5.12 11.56
CA LYS A 149 -6.48 -6.34 10.89
C LYS A 149 -5.34 -5.96 9.95
N VAL A 150 -4.24 -6.66 10.07
CA VAL A 150 -3.01 -6.34 9.35
C VAL A 150 -2.32 -7.58 8.81
N THR A 151 -1.51 -7.36 7.78
CA THR A 151 -0.39 -8.25 7.45
C THR A 151 0.92 -7.57 7.81
N CYS A 152 1.68 -8.17 8.72
CA CYS A 152 2.97 -7.69 9.18
C CYS A 152 4.12 -8.47 8.56
N TYR A 153 5.17 -7.76 8.16
CA TYR A 153 6.35 -8.35 7.59
C TYR A 153 7.60 -7.97 8.39
N ASP A 154 8.41 -8.97 8.74
CA ASP A 154 9.75 -8.74 9.27
C ASP A 154 10.62 -8.05 8.21
N SER A 155 11.44 -7.12 8.70
CA SER A 155 12.40 -6.39 7.86
C SER A 155 13.83 -6.51 8.37
N ILE A 156 14.04 -7.07 9.56
CA ILE A 156 15.36 -7.16 10.19
C ILE A 156 15.69 -8.62 10.45
N LEU A 157 16.78 -9.09 9.85
CA LEU A 157 17.27 -10.45 10.04
C LEU A 157 17.94 -10.59 11.41
N THR A 158 17.15 -10.99 12.41
CA THR A 158 17.65 -11.30 13.76
C THR A 158 18.20 -12.73 13.84
N GLU A 159 17.44 -13.69 13.32
CA GLU A 159 17.80 -15.12 13.24
C GLU A 159 18.30 -15.49 11.82
N ASP A 160 17.99 -16.70 11.35
CA ASP A 160 18.30 -17.18 10.00
C ASP A 160 17.15 -16.95 8.99
N LYS A 161 16.01 -16.43 9.45
CA LYS A 161 14.85 -16.15 8.60
C LYS A 161 14.06 -14.94 9.09
N LEU A 162 13.36 -14.32 8.14
CA LEU A 162 12.33 -13.32 8.41
C LEU A 162 10.99 -14.02 8.62
N ASN A 163 10.24 -13.63 9.66
CA ASN A 163 8.94 -14.19 9.97
C ASN A 163 7.85 -13.14 9.75
N ASN A 164 6.76 -13.52 9.07
CA ASN A 164 5.65 -12.62 8.79
C ASN A 164 4.41 -13.08 9.55
N TYR A 165 3.58 -12.13 9.94
CA TYR A 165 2.27 -12.40 10.53
C TYR A 165 1.17 -11.99 9.56
N TYR A 166 0.41 -12.97 9.08
CA TYR A 166 -0.71 -12.77 8.17
C TYR A 166 -2.03 -12.81 8.92
N ASP A 167 -2.98 -11.96 8.52
CA ASP A 167 -4.34 -11.92 9.06
C ASP A 167 -4.36 -11.90 10.59
N VAL A 168 -3.61 -10.98 11.20
CA VAL A 168 -3.59 -10.76 12.65
C VAL A 168 -4.24 -9.43 13.00
N TRP A 169 -4.69 -9.32 14.23
CA TRP A 169 -5.24 -8.09 14.79
C TRP A 169 -4.22 -7.45 15.72
N ILE A 170 -3.99 -6.16 15.57
CA ILE A 170 -3.11 -5.38 16.44
C ILE A 170 -3.91 -4.26 17.08
N LYS A 171 -3.62 -3.93 18.33
CA LYS A 171 -4.17 -2.73 18.97
C LYS A 171 -3.39 -1.52 18.45
N THR A 172 -4.08 -0.56 17.84
CA THR A 172 -3.42 0.54 17.10
C THR A 172 -3.00 1.70 17.98
N ILE A 173 -3.63 1.84 19.16
CA ILE A 173 -3.24 2.84 20.17
C ILE A 173 -2.12 2.24 21.01
N SER A 174 -0.88 2.37 20.51
CA SER A 174 0.33 1.91 21.17
C SER A 174 1.49 2.88 20.89
N THR A 175 2.32 3.11 21.90
CA THR A 175 3.58 3.88 21.74
C THR A 175 4.66 3.09 21.01
N SER A 176 4.46 1.78 20.84
CA SER A 176 5.37 0.90 20.09
C SER A 176 5.02 0.81 18.60
N LEU A 177 4.01 1.55 18.15
CA LEU A 177 3.62 1.67 16.75
C LEU A 177 3.76 3.11 16.27
N SER A 178 4.44 3.30 15.14
CA SER A 178 4.51 4.57 14.44
C SER A 178 3.74 4.50 13.12
N LYS A 179 3.14 5.62 12.73
CA LYS A 179 2.56 5.83 11.38
C LYS A 179 3.40 6.78 10.54
N ASP A 180 4.61 7.13 10.98
CA ASP A 180 5.47 8.08 10.29
C ASP A 180 5.93 7.50 8.94
N PRO A 181 5.48 8.06 7.80
CA PRO A 181 5.83 7.53 6.48
C PRO A 181 7.33 7.62 6.17
N LEU A 182 8.09 8.47 6.88
CA LEU A 182 9.53 8.60 6.70
C LEU A 182 10.30 7.32 7.05
N LEU A 183 9.75 6.50 7.96
CA LEU A 183 10.33 5.21 8.33
C LEU A 183 10.20 4.15 7.22
N GLY A 184 9.29 4.36 6.26
CA GLY A 184 9.00 3.40 5.21
C GLY A 184 10.19 3.06 4.33
N GLU A 185 11.03 4.05 3.99
CA GLU A 185 12.21 3.79 3.16
C GLU A 185 13.27 2.97 3.90
N THR A 186 13.55 3.31 5.17
CA THR A 186 14.51 2.58 6.00
C THR A 186 14.09 1.12 6.16
N VAL A 187 12.81 0.88 6.45
CA VAL A 187 12.27 -0.48 6.61
C VAL A 187 12.34 -1.28 5.29
N LYS A 188 12.11 -0.65 4.13
CA LYS A 188 12.33 -1.32 2.83
C LYS A 188 13.80 -1.72 2.63
N LEU A 189 14.71 -0.81 2.94
CA LEU A 189 16.15 -1.03 2.78
C LEU A 189 16.65 -2.14 3.71
N LEU A 190 16.18 -2.15 4.96
CA LEU A 190 16.41 -3.21 5.93
C LEU A 190 15.85 -4.55 5.45
N LYS A 191 14.62 -4.56 4.93
CA LYS A 191 14.02 -5.79 4.40
C LYS A 191 14.82 -6.33 3.22
N LYS A 192 15.21 -5.47 2.29
CA LYS A 192 16.02 -5.82 1.13
C LYS A 192 17.36 -6.42 1.55
N SER A 193 18.11 -5.76 2.43
CA SER A 193 19.40 -6.29 2.91
C SER A 193 19.21 -7.60 3.66
N SER A 194 18.22 -7.67 4.56
CA SER A 194 17.90 -8.87 5.33
C SER A 194 17.53 -10.07 4.45
N GLN A 195 16.75 -9.87 3.39
CA GLN A 195 16.37 -10.92 2.45
C GLN A 195 17.57 -11.48 1.66
N GLU A 196 18.54 -10.64 1.32
CA GLU A 196 19.79 -11.12 0.70
C GLU A 196 20.69 -11.82 1.72
N LEU A 197 20.87 -11.23 2.91
CA LEU A 197 21.71 -11.78 3.97
C LEU A 197 21.19 -13.13 4.50
N ALA A 198 19.88 -13.37 4.47
CA ALA A 198 19.30 -14.66 4.84
C ALA A 198 19.77 -15.81 3.94
N LYS A 199 20.20 -15.52 2.71
CA LYS A 199 20.72 -16.51 1.75
C LYS A 199 22.21 -16.75 1.90
N TYR A 200 22.91 -15.92 2.68
CA TYR A 200 24.39 -15.84 2.70
C TYR A 200 25.08 -17.18 3.00
N ASN A 201 24.55 -17.95 3.96
CA ASN A 201 25.14 -19.23 4.36
C ASN A 201 24.76 -20.40 3.44
N SER A 202 23.83 -20.20 2.50
CA SER A 202 23.30 -21.26 1.62
C SER A 202 23.75 -21.16 0.17
N VAL A 203 24.63 -20.21 -0.17
CA VAL A 203 25.09 -19.95 -1.54
C VAL A 203 26.59 -20.17 -1.71
N SER A 204 27.05 -20.20 -2.96
CA SER A 204 28.48 -20.29 -3.29
C SER A 204 29.27 -19.04 -2.86
N ASP A 205 30.60 -19.14 -2.75
CA ASP A 205 31.43 -18.00 -2.35
C ASP A 205 31.38 -16.82 -3.34
N GLU A 206 31.19 -17.08 -4.64
CA GLU A 206 31.00 -16.02 -5.63
C GLU A 206 29.68 -15.26 -5.40
N GLU A 207 28.61 -15.98 -5.05
CA GLU A 207 27.30 -15.39 -4.75
C GLU A 207 27.29 -14.65 -3.41
N LYS A 208 28.08 -15.09 -2.42
CA LYS A 208 28.25 -14.38 -1.14
C LYS A 208 28.74 -12.94 -1.35
N ASN A 209 29.69 -12.72 -2.25
CA ASN A 209 30.19 -11.38 -2.54
C ASN A 209 29.10 -10.48 -3.14
N LYS A 210 28.26 -11.02 -4.04
CA LYS A 210 27.13 -10.28 -4.63
C LYS A 210 26.08 -9.94 -3.57
N ILE A 211 25.77 -10.88 -2.67
CA ILE A 211 24.88 -10.65 -1.51
C ILE A 211 25.42 -9.53 -0.63
N LEU A 212 26.70 -9.59 -0.25
CA LEU A 212 27.32 -8.58 0.61
C LEU A 212 27.33 -7.20 -0.06
N GLN A 213 27.57 -7.11 -1.37
CA GLN A 213 27.51 -5.84 -2.08
C GLN A 213 26.12 -5.21 -2.01
N VAL A 214 25.07 -5.99 -2.36
CA VAL A 214 23.67 -5.50 -2.35
C VAL A 214 23.24 -5.12 -0.93
N ALA A 215 23.60 -5.93 0.06
CA ALA A 215 23.31 -5.66 1.47
C ALA A 215 24.03 -4.40 1.95
N THR A 216 25.31 -4.23 1.61
CA THR A 216 26.12 -3.06 1.98
C THR A 216 25.51 -1.78 1.42
N GLU A 217 25.19 -1.75 0.12
CA GLU A 217 24.57 -0.58 -0.50
C GLU A 217 23.24 -0.21 0.16
N SER A 218 22.42 -1.22 0.47
CA SER A 218 21.10 -1.01 1.08
C SER A 218 21.24 -0.54 2.54
N LEU A 219 22.14 -1.13 3.32
CA LEU A 219 22.39 -0.74 4.71
C LEU A 219 23.03 0.65 4.83
N LYS A 220 23.93 1.03 3.92
CA LYS A 220 24.48 2.41 3.88
C LYS A 220 23.39 3.44 3.64
N LYS A 221 22.48 3.17 2.69
CA LYS A 221 21.33 4.04 2.43
C LYS A 221 20.38 4.13 3.63
N ALA A 222 20.18 3.01 4.34
CA ALA A 222 19.37 2.98 5.55
C ALA A 222 20.04 3.80 6.67
N ALA A 223 21.33 3.60 6.92
CA ALA A 223 22.09 4.32 7.94
C ALA A 223 22.10 5.84 7.71
N ALA A 224 22.13 6.26 6.44
CA ALA A 224 22.07 7.68 6.06
C ALA A 224 20.76 8.38 6.46
N LYS A 225 19.68 7.62 6.76
CA LYS A 225 18.41 8.18 7.26
C LYS A 225 18.50 8.63 8.71
N GLN A 226 19.43 8.08 9.50
CA GLN A 226 19.66 8.44 10.91
C GLN A 226 18.39 8.43 11.77
N ASP A 227 17.50 7.48 11.50
CA ASP A 227 16.23 7.34 12.21
C ASP A 227 16.32 6.34 13.37
N GLU A 228 15.15 6.04 13.94
CA GLU A 228 14.97 5.11 15.06
C GLU A 228 15.71 3.78 14.87
N PHE A 229 15.86 3.26 13.64
CA PHE A 229 16.44 1.93 13.37
C PHE A 229 17.96 1.91 13.23
N ASN A 230 18.67 3.01 13.51
CA ASN A 230 20.12 3.09 13.36
C ASN A 230 20.88 2.02 14.17
N THR A 231 20.43 1.71 15.39
CA THR A 231 21.04 0.62 16.18
C THR A 231 20.89 -0.72 15.50
N ASP A 232 19.70 -1.03 14.99
CA ASP A 232 19.43 -2.30 14.32
C ASP A 232 20.22 -2.45 13.02
N ILE A 233 20.38 -1.36 12.27
CA ILE A 233 21.21 -1.30 11.05
C ILE A 233 22.66 -1.66 11.38
N ASN A 234 23.23 -1.05 12.44
CA ASN A 234 24.60 -1.33 12.87
C ASN A 234 24.78 -2.75 13.39
N THR A 235 23.81 -3.28 14.15
CA THR A 235 23.84 -4.67 14.62
C THR A 235 23.81 -5.65 13.45
N LEU A 236 22.92 -5.45 12.48
CA LEU A 236 22.83 -6.29 11.29
C LEU A 236 24.12 -6.22 10.46
N ALA A 237 24.68 -5.02 10.25
CA ALA A 237 25.94 -4.85 9.55
C ALA A 237 27.10 -5.58 10.27
N GLY A 238 27.18 -5.44 11.59
CA GLY A 238 28.19 -6.10 12.42
C GLY A 238 28.15 -7.62 12.35
N LYS A 239 26.95 -8.23 12.33
CA LYS A 239 26.76 -9.69 12.21
C LYS A 239 27.40 -10.27 10.94
N PHE A 240 27.49 -9.47 9.87
CA PHE A 240 28.04 -9.88 8.57
C PHE A 240 29.36 -9.19 8.21
N GLY A 241 29.99 -8.46 9.16
CA GLY A 241 31.26 -7.77 8.91
C GLY A 241 31.18 -6.63 7.89
N ILE A 242 29.99 -6.04 7.69
CA ILE A 242 29.78 -4.94 6.75
C ILE A 242 30.20 -3.61 7.38
N ILE A 243 30.98 -2.81 6.65
CA ILE A 243 31.41 -1.47 7.07
C ILE A 243 30.48 -0.42 6.43
N LEU A 244 29.82 0.38 7.26
CA LEU A 244 28.84 1.39 6.83
C LEU A 244 29.43 2.78 6.59
N GLN A 245 30.70 3.00 6.95
CA GLN A 245 31.47 4.22 6.66
C GLN A 245 31.74 4.37 5.16
#